data_AF-A0AAV0GT10-F1
#
_entry.id   AF-A0AAV0GT10-F1
#
_cell.length_a   1.000
_cell.length_b   1.000
_cell.length_c   1.000
_cell.angle_alpha   90.00
_cell.angle_beta   90.00
_cell.angle_gamma   90.00
#
_symmetry.space_group_name_H-M   'P 1'
#
loop_
_entity.id
_entity.type
_entity.pdbx_description
1 polymer ?
#
loop_
_entity_poly.entity_id
_entity_poly.type
_entity_poly.pdbx_seq_one_letter_code
_entity_poly.pdbx_strand_id
1 'polypeptide(L)'
;YGADPTGHNDSADAIQSALNDAFEQLSDEELIPGIKDLGGAVIDLQGGAYKISKPISFPPSGGGGLLVKDGSLRASRGFPADRFLVELLSPGNGIFYEDVRFKDVLFDSGFSGGGVLAVDTARTQITSCYFLNFTTQGVLVQGGRDAFIQSCFLGQRPTVGGGVGEKDYSGTAIDLAGNDNVVTDAVIFSSAIGVVLRGQANMLRNIHTYNKERIFGGIGILVRAFADYNRITDCFVDYNSIVLEDPRFIQITNSFFLGYANVVLKAVKGRLEALSITDNFFRGIDMAPVVELQGEFTEVRDVAVERNQAWNSTVKSTSAKTVLARKGTKWVADFSKVLLFPDKIEYFQYSFLVKESSRMPIHAATAVAGNKVVVESEGVADAVVSVVVDQCNPI
;
A
#
# COMPACT_ATOMS: atom_id res chain seq x y z
N TYR A 1 -30.83 -15.86 20.70
CA TYR A 1 -30.61 -14.47 21.15
C TYR A 1 -31.64 -13.45 20.66
N GLY A 2 -32.50 -13.76 19.67
CA GLY A 2 -33.61 -12.86 19.30
C GLY A 2 -33.29 -11.78 18.26
N ALA A 3 -32.17 -11.92 17.55
CA ALA A 3 -31.82 -11.03 16.44
C ALA A 3 -32.78 -11.23 15.26
N ASP A 4 -33.09 -10.15 14.53
CA ASP A 4 -33.96 -10.17 13.35
C ASP A 4 -33.13 -10.33 12.07
N PRO A 5 -33.12 -11.52 11.43
CA PRO A 5 -32.31 -11.77 10.24
C PRO A 5 -32.87 -11.08 8.98
N THR A 6 -34.01 -10.40 9.06
CA THR A 6 -34.61 -9.68 7.92
C THR A 6 -34.16 -8.22 7.82
N GLY A 7 -33.56 -7.67 8.89
CA GLY A 7 -33.08 -6.30 8.95
C GLY A 7 -34.18 -5.25 9.19
N HIS A 8 -35.42 -5.70 9.45
CA HIS A 8 -36.54 -4.82 9.76
C HIS A 8 -36.44 -4.23 11.16
N ASN A 9 -35.99 -5.01 12.14
CA ASN A 9 -35.80 -4.58 13.52
C ASN A 9 -34.32 -4.47 13.87
N ASP A 10 -34.04 -3.73 14.94
CA ASP A 10 -32.69 -3.63 15.48
C ASP A 10 -32.27 -4.95 16.12
N SER A 11 -31.04 -5.38 15.81
CA SER A 11 -30.46 -6.63 16.29
C SER A 11 -29.22 -6.42 17.15
N ALA A 12 -28.86 -5.17 17.47
CA ALA A 12 -27.61 -4.86 18.15
C ALA A 12 -27.53 -5.53 19.53
N ASP A 13 -28.59 -5.41 20.34
CA ASP A 13 -28.63 -6.01 21.69
C ASP A 13 -28.61 -7.54 21.65
N ALA A 14 -29.29 -8.14 20.67
CA ALA A 14 -29.31 -9.59 20.52
C ALA A 14 -27.94 -10.16 20.13
N ILE A 15 -27.25 -9.49 19.19
CA ILE A 15 -25.90 -9.89 18.77
C ILE A 15 -24.89 -9.63 19.89
N GLN A 16 -25.00 -8.48 20.58
CA GLN A 16 -24.16 -8.17 21.74
C GLN A 16 -24.33 -9.20 22.87
N SER A 17 -25.55 -9.67 23.11
CA SER A 17 -25.81 -10.72 24.11
C SER A 17 -25.13 -12.04 23.72
N ALA A 18 -25.24 -12.44 22.45
CA ALA A 18 -24.55 -13.63 21.95
C ALA A 18 -23.02 -13.52 22.08
N LEU A 19 -22.48 -12.33 21.84
CA LEU A 19 -21.05 -12.04 22.02
C LEU A 19 -20.64 -12.12 23.49
N ASN A 20 -21.41 -11.53 24.40
CA ASN A 20 -21.10 -11.58 25.83
C ASN A 20 -21.10 -13.03 26.35
N ASP A 21 -22.11 -13.83 26.00
CA ASP A 21 -22.18 -15.24 26.39
C ASP A 21 -20.99 -16.06 25.84
N ALA A 22 -20.48 -15.71 24.65
CA ALA A 22 -19.27 -16.34 24.12
C ALA A 22 -18.02 -16.04 24.96
N PHE A 23 -17.93 -14.85 25.57
CA PHE A 23 -16.81 -14.46 26.45
C PHE A 23 -16.94 -15.01 27.88
N GLU A 24 -18.11 -15.51 28.25
CA GLU A 24 -18.32 -16.20 29.53
C GLU A 24 -17.89 -17.68 29.51
N GLN A 25 -17.55 -18.24 28.34
CA GLN A 25 -17.23 -19.66 28.20
C GLN A 25 -16.05 -20.10 29.06
N LEU A 26 -16.19 -21.26 29.70
CA LEU A 26 -15.41 -21.75 30.84
C LEU A 26 -14.15 -22.54 30.42
N SER A 27 -13.25 -21.93 29.65
CA SER A 27 -11.87 -22.43 29.61
C SER A 27 -11.06 -21.80 30.73
N ASP A 28 -10.31 -22.61 31.48
CA ASP A 28 -9.26 -22.14 32.39
C ASP A 28 -7.92 -21.94 31.65
N GLU A 29 -7.88 -22.24 30.35
CA GLU A 29 -6.70 -22.08 29.50
C GLU A 29 -6.61 -20.64 28.94
N GLU A 30 -5.38 -20.23 28.66
CA GLU A 30 -5.05 -18.95 28.05
C GLU A 30 -4.32 -19.18 26.71
N LEU A 31 -4.58 -18.32 25.71
CA LEU A 31 -3.86 -18.36 24.42
C LEU A 31 -2.45 -17.77 24.57
N ILE A 32 -2.39 -16.58 25.18
CA ILE A 32 -1.19 -15.97 25.73
C ILE A 32 -1.49 -15.49 27.15
N PRO A 33 -0.47 -15.26 27.99
CA PRO A 33 -0.69 -14.86 29.37
C PRO A 33 -1.69 -13.70 29.52
N GLY A 34 -2.78 -13.95 30.25
CA GLY A 34 -3.85 -12.98 30.50
C GLY A 34 -4.94 -12.87 29.42
N ILE A 35 -4.89 -13.65 28.33
CA ILE A 35 -5.95 -13.72 27.33
C ILE A 35 -6.61 -15.10 27.38
N LYS A 36 -7.83 -15.13 27.89
CA LYS A 36 -8.64 -16.34 28.01
C LYS A 36 -8.94 -16.98 26.66
N ASP A 37 -8.76 -18.29 26.55
CA ASP A 37 -9.19 -19.07 25.40
C ASP A 37 -10.72 -19.26 25.44
N LEU A 38 -11.44 -18.80 24.41
CA LEU A 38 -12.89 -18.99 24.29
C LEU A 38 -13.24 -20.36 23.70
N GLY A 39 -12.29 -21.30 23.60
CA GLY A 39 -12.52 -22.69 23.25
C GLY A 39 -12.97 -22.90 21.81
N GLY A 40 -12.69 -21.96 20.92
CA GLY A 40 -13.15 -22.02 19.53
C GLY A 40 -14.60 -21.59 19.33
N ALA A 41 -15.16 -20.75 20.22
CA ALA A 41 -16.53 -20.26 20.12
C ALA A 41 -16.85 -19.69 18.72
N VAL A 42 -18.07 -19.99 18.23
CA VAL A 42 -18.53 -19.54 16.91
C VAL A 42 -19.84 -18.77 17.05
N ILE A 43 -19.85 -17.53 16.55
CA ILE A 43 -21.04 -16.73 16.34
C ILE A 43 -21.39 -16.82 14.85
N ASP A 44 -22.37 -17.66 14.53
CA ASP A 44 -22.87 -17.85 13.17
C ASP A 44 -24.08 -16.94 12.93
N LEU A 45 -23.96 -16.00 11.98
CA LEU A 45 -25.02 -15.08 11.57
C LEU A 45 -25.99 -15.74 10.57
N GLN A 46 -25.79 -17.02 10.21
CA GLN A 46 -26.70 -17.88 9.45
C GLN A 46 -27.18 -17.30 8.11
N GLY A 47 -26.37 -16.43 7.48
CA GLY A 47 -26.72 -15.72 6.26
C GLY A 47 -27.75 -14.59 6.43
N GLY A 48 -28.12 -14.24 7.66
CA GLY A 48 -29.09 -13.19 7.95
C GLY A 48 -28.56 -11.78 7.64
N ALA A 49 -29.48 -10.85 7.42
CA ALA A 49 -29.19 -9.42 7.27
C ALA A 49 -29.62 -8.66 8.52
N TYR A 50 -28.68 -8.38 9.40
CA TYR A 50 -28.97 -7.78 10.71
C TYR A 50 -28.73 -6.28 10.68
N LYS A 51 -29.78 -5.51 10.98
CA LYS A 51 -29.66 -4.07 11.18
C LYS A 51 -29.18 -3.80 12.61
N ILE A 52 -28.18 -2.94 12.77
CA ILE A 52 -27.65 -2.53 14.07
C ILE A 52 -27.63 -1.00 14.20
N SER A 53 -28.10 -0.49 15.34
CA SER A 53 -28.14 0.95 15.64
C SER A 53 -26.94 1.45 16.42
N LYS A 54 -26.13 0.54 16.97
CA LYS A 54 -24.94 0.83 17.75
C LYS A 54 -23.85 -0.23 17.50
N PRO A 55 -22.58 0.08 17.81
CA PRO A 55 -21.48 -0.86 17.65
C PRO A 55 -21.70 -2.16 18.41
N ILE A 56 -21.28 -3.27 17.82
CA ILE A 56 -21.06 -4.53 18.53
C ILE A 56 -19.67 -4.45 19.16
N SER A 57 -19.64 -4.23 20.47
CA SER A 57 -18.41 -3.95 21.22
C SER A 57 -17.94 -5.21 21.91
N PHE A 58 -16.71 -5.63 21.67
CA PHE A 58 -16.13 -6.78 22.33
C PHE A 58 -15.95 -6.53 23.84
N PRO A 59 -16.20 -7.54 24.70
CA PRO A 59 -16.11 -7.36 26.14
C PRO A 59 -14.69 -6.96 26.58
N PRO A 60 -14.56 -5.97 27.50
CA PRO A 60 -13.25 -5.51 27.98
C PRO A 60 -12.52 -6.54 28.84
N SER A 61 -13.15 -7.66 29.17
CA SER A 61 -12.51 -8.82 29.80
C SER A 61 -11.41 -9.42 28.92
N GLY A 62 -11.43 -9.13 27.62
CA GLY A 62 -10.52 -9.75 26.66
C GLY A 62 -10.83 -11.23 26.45
N GLY A 63 -10.18 -11.83 25.47
CA GLY A 63 -10.38 -13.22 25.10
C GLY A 63 -10.04 -13.47 23.64
N GLY A 64 -9.92 -14.75 23.27
CA GLY A 64 -9.54 -15.12 21.93
C GLY A 64 -10.05 -16.47 21.44
N GLY A 65 -9.68 -16.84 20.22
CA GLY A 65 -10.15 -18.08 19.60
C GLY A 65 -11.62 -18.01 19.14
N LEU A 66 -12.13 -16.80 18.87
CA LEU A 66 -13.52 -16.57 18.45
C LEU A 66 -13.62 -16.51 16.92
N LEU A 67 -14.68 -17.10 16.36
CA LEU A 67 -15.06 -16.92 14.96
C LEU A 67 -16.45 -16.28 14.84
N VAL A 68 -16.56 -15.16 14.16
CA VAL A 68 -17.82 -14.56 13.71
C VAL A 68 -17.96 -14.79 12.20
N LYS A 69 -19.06 -15.42 11.76
CA LYS A 69 -19.20 -15.82 10.35
C LYS A 69 -20.59 -15.68 9.76
N ASP A 70 -20.65 -15.69 8.42
CA ASP A 70 -21.82 -15.92 7.57
C ASP A 70 -23.00 -14.96 7.77
N GLY A 71 -23.00 -13.78 7.14
CA GLY A 71 -24.18 -12.89 7.18
C GLY A 71 -23.87 -11.44 6.85
N SER A 72 -24.76 -10.53 7.22
CA SER A 72 -24.55 -9.08 7.06
C SER A 72 -24.84 -8.31 8.34
N LEU A 73 -23.94 -7.40 8.70
CA LEU A 73 -24.16 -6.34 9.68
C LEU A 73 -24.39 -5.03 8.93
N ARG A 74 -25.54 -4.40 9.13
CA ARG A 74 -25.94 -3.18 8.44
C ARG A 74 -26.24 -2.06 9.42
N ALA A 75 -25.55 -0.93 9.28
CA ALA A 75 -25.86 0.26 10.05
C ALA A 75 -27.32 0.70 9.84
N SER A 76 -27.99 1.04 10.93
CA SER A 76 -29.26 1.75 10.88
C SER A 76 -29.06 3.21 10.42
N ARG A 77 -30.14 3.90 10.03
CA ARG A 77 -30.11 5.32 9.65
C ARG A 77 -29.54 6.25 10.74
N GLY A 78 -29.64 5.85 12.02
CA GLY A 78 -29.14 6.62 13.17
C GLY A 78 -27.80 6.14 13.71
N PHE A 79 -27.10 5.25 13.00
CA PHE A 79 -25.82 4.71 13.46
C PHE A 79 -24.78 5.84 13.62
N PRO A 80 -23.95 5.86 14.68
CA PRO A 80 -22.99 6.93 14.92
C PRO A 80 -21.94 7.06 13.82
N ALA A 81 -21.64 8.30 13.40
CA ALA A 81 -20.74 8.59 12.29
C ALA A 81 -19.24 8.47 12.62
N ASP A 82 -18.91 8.40 13.91
CA ASP A 82 -17.57 8.34 14.47
C ASP A 82 -17.23 6.97 15.08
N ARG A 83 -18.04 5.95 14.79
CA ARG A 83 -17.91 4.59 15.35
C ARG A 83 -17.79 3.54 14.26
N PHE A 84 -17.53 2.29 14.67
CA PHE A 84 -17.43 1.15 13.77
C PHE A 84 -18.54 0.14 14.06
N LEU A 85 -18.99 -0.60 13.04
CA LEU A 85 -20.00 -1.66 13.23
C LEU A 85 -19.53 -2.68 14.29
N VAL A 86 -18.24 -3.00 14.27
CA VAL A 86 -17.58 -3.89 15.24
C VAL A 86 -16.35 -3.22 15.82
N GLU A 87 -16.21 -3.32 17.15
CA GLU A 87 -15.14 -2.66 17.89
C GLU A 87 -14.49 -3.63 18.89
N LEU A 88 -13.22 -3.94 18.63
CA LEU A 88 -12.32 -4.64 19.56
C LEU A 88 -11.44 -3.57 20.21
N LEU A 89 -11.90 -3.05 21.34
CA LEU A 89 -11.23 -1.97 22.06
C LEU A 89 -10.50 -2.53 23.26
N SER A 90 -9.18 -2.41 23.26
CA SER A 90 -8.39 -2.63 24.47
C SER A 90 -8.71 -1.54 25.51
N PRO A 91 -9.07 -1.90 26.76
CA PRO A 91 -9.34 -0.93 27.81
C PRO A 91 -8.06 -0.30 28.41
N GLY A 92 -6.87 -0.72 27.97
CA GLY A 92 -5.60 -0.23 28.50
C GLY A 92 -4.39 -0.50 27.60
N ASN A 93 -3.19 -0.41 28.16
CA ASN A 93 -1.97 -0.71 27.42
C ASN A 93 -1.73 -2.22 27.41
N GLY A 94 -1.81 -2.85 26.23
CA GLY A 94 -1.53 -4.27 26.06
C GLY A 94 -2.48 -4.96 25.10
N ILE A 95 -2.21 -6.22 24.79
CA ILE A 95 -3.04 -7.04 23.91
C ILE A 95 -4.18 -7.65 24.74
N PHE A 96 -5.43 -7.48 24.29
CA PHE A 96 -6.62 -8.00 24.98
C PHE A 96 -7.40 -9.02 24.16
N TYR A 97 -7.20 -9.03 22.84
CA TYR A 97 -7.87 -9.94 21.94
C TYR A 97 -6.85 -10.66 21.08
N GLU A 98 -7.05 -11.97 20.93
CA GLU A 98 -6.19 -12.83 20.13
C GLU A 98 -7.01 -13.78 19.26
N ASP A 99 -6.57 -14.03 18.03
CA ASP A 99 -7.24 -15.00 17.13
C ASP A 99 -8.75 -14.76 17.01
N VAL A 100 -9.15 -13.49 16.97
CA VAL A 100 -10.52 -13.10 16.64
C VAL A 100 -10.65 -13.09 15.12
N ARG A 101 -11.61 -13.87 14.62
CA ARG A 101 -11.77 -14.13 13.19
C ARG A 101 -13.13 -13.66 12.70
N PHE A 102 -13.14 -12.94 11.59
CA PHE A 102 -14.33 -12.57 10.84
C PHE A 102 -14.27 -13.26 9.48
N LYS A 103 -15.32 -14.00 9.12
CA LYS A 103 -15.32 -14.77 7.87
C LYS A 103 -16.66 -14.69 7.13
N ASP A 104 -16.63 -14.40 5.83
CA ASP A 104 -17.83 -14.40 4.98
C ASP A 104 -18.94 -13.44 5.50
N VAL A 105 -18.53 -12.31 6.09
CA VAL A 105 -19.42 -11.26 6.62
C VAL A 105 -19.44 -10.03 5.71
N LEU A 106 -20.64 -9.53 5.41
CA LEU A 106 -20.84 -8.19 4.85
C LEU A 106 -20.94 -7.15 5.98
N PHE A 107 -20.06 -6.17 5.95
CA PHE A 107 -20.08 -4.98 6.80
C PHE A 107 -20.58 -3.78 5.97
N ASP A 108 -21.84 -3.40 6.14
CA ASP A 108 -22.45 -2.26 5.46
C ASP A 108 -22.65 -1.12 6.46
N SER A 109 -21.76 -0.12 6.42
CA SER A 109 -21.78 1.00 7.37
C SER A 109 -22.85 2.05 7.02
N GLY A 110 -23.67 1.87 5.97
CA GLY A 110 -24.83 2.72 5.71
C GLY A 110 -24.52 4.22 5.50
N PHE A 111 -23.31 4.53 5.04
CA PHE A 111 -22.75 5.89 4.93
C PHE A 111 -22.56 6.59 6.28
N SER A 112 -22.30 5.83 7.35
CA SER A 112 -22.01 6.33 8.69
C SER A 112 -20.93 5.50 9.37
N GLY A 113 -19.83 6.12 9.80
CA GLY A 113 -18.77 5.42 10.52
C GLY A 113 -17.98 4.44 9.64
N GLY A 114 -17.48 3.38 10.29
CA GLY A 114 -16.60 2.38 9.68
C GLY A 114 -17.08 0.94 9.86
N GLY A 115 -16.32 -0.02 9.31
CA GLY A 115 -16.63 -1.45 9.39
C GLY A 115 -16.11 -2.09 10.68
N VAL A 116 -14.81 -2.38 10.73
CA VAL A 116 -14.15 -3.05 11.86
C VAL A 116 -13.02 -2.20 12.41
N LEU A 117 -13.01 -2.01 13.73
CA LEU A 117 -11.91 -1.41 14.49
C LEU A 117 -11.27 -2.46 15.40
N ALA A 118 -9.97 -2.68 15.23
CA ALA A 118 -9.17 -3.56 16.06
C ALA A 118 -8.03 -2.77 16.72
N VAL A 119 -8.13 -2.56 18.04
CA VAL A 119 -7.13 -1.82 18.82
C VAL A 119 -6.39 -2.78 19.74
N ASP A 120 -5.05 -2.80 19.63
CA ASP A 120 -4.16 -3.65 20.41
C ASP A 120 -4.60 -5.12 20.42
N THR A 121 -4.77 -5.67 19.22
CA THR A 121 -5.10 -7.09 19.00
C THR A 121 -3.90 -7.85 18.47
N ALA A 122 -3.84 -9.16 18.73
CA ALA A 122 -2.90 -10.09 18.09
C ALA A 122 -3.65 -11.02 17.15
N ARG A 123 -3.08 -11.32 15.97
CA ARG A 123 -3.58 -12.43 15.13
C ARG A 123 -5.05 -12.30 14.73
N THR A 124 -5.59 -11.07 14.65
CA THR A 124 -6.95 -10.81 14.16
C THR A 124 -7.02 -11.17 12.68
N GLN A 125 -8.02 -11.95 12.27
CA GLN A 125 -8.18 -12.38 10.88
C GLN A 125 -9.51 -11.87 10.32
N ILE A 126 -9.47 -11.21 9.16
CA ILE A 126 -10.63 -10.75 8.42
C ILE A 126 -10.54 -11.37 7.04
N THR A 127 -11.37 -12.38 6.77
CA THR A 127 -11.21 -13.24 5.59
C THR A 127 -12.50 -13.34 4.80
N SER A 128 -12.43 -13.20 3.47
CA SER A 128 -13.60 -13.31 2.58
C SER A 128 -14.74 -12.35 2.93
N CYS A 129 -14.44 -11.25 3.64
CA CYS A 129 -15.41 -10.25 4.03
C CYS A 129 -15.63 -9.19 2.93
N TYR A 130 -16.81 -8.59 2.95
CA TYR A 130 -17.19 -7.51 2.05
C TYR A 130 -17.50 -6.26 2.87
N PHE A 131 -16.95 -5.10 2.50
CA PHE A 131 -17.13 -3.83 3.23
C PHE A 131 -17.73 -2.78 2.31
N LEU A 132 -18.84 -2.18 2.74
CA LEU A 132 -19.59 -1.17 1.99
C LEU A 132 -19.91 0.07 2.81
N ASN A 133 -20.03 1.19 2.10
CA ASN A 133 -20.67 2.40 2.59
C ASN A 133 -20.05 2.97 3.88
N PHE A 134 -18.76 2.74 4.13
CA PHE A 134 -18.04 3.44 5.21
C PHE A 134 -17.75 4.89 4.83
N THR A 135 -17.76 5.79 5.81
CA THR A 135 -17.32 7.19 5.65
C THR A 135 -16.00 7.49 6.35
N THR A 136 -15.61 6.64 7.31
CA THR A 136 -14.29 6.64 7.95
C THR A 136 -13.39 5.55 7.34
N GLN A 137 -13.22 4.41 8.02
CA GLN A 137 -12.40 3.28 7.60
C GLN A 137 -13.28 2.03 7.40
N GLY A 138 -13.05 1.27 6.32
CA GLY A 138 -13.59 -0.08 6.20
C GLY A 138 -13.02 -0.97 7.31
N VAL A 139 -11.70 -1.01 7.42
CA VAL A 139 -10.95 -1.67 8.49
C VAL A 139 -9.89 -0.71 9.05
N LEU A 140 -9.84 -0.56 10.37
CA LEU A 140 -8.77 0.13 11.08
C LEU A 140 -8.13 -0.82 12.08
N VAL A 141 -6.83 -1.09 11.92
CA VAL A 141 -5.99 -1.79 12.90
C VAL A 141 -5.08 -0.75 13.55
N GLN A 142 -5.18 -0.57 14.86
CA GLN A 142 -4.40 0.40 15.62
C GLN A 142 -3.63 -0.29 16.74
N GLY A 143 -2.31 -0.07 16.78
CA GLY A 143 -1.46 -0.83 17.67
C GLY A 143 -1.51 -2.33 17.34
N GLY A 144 -1.27 -3.18 18.33
CA GLY A 144 -1.27 -4.63 18.15
C GLY A 144 -0.27 -5.12 17.09
N ARG A 145 -0.46 -6.35 16.62
CA ARG A 145 0.36 -6.97 15.56
C ARG A 145 -0.30 -8.19 14.92
N ASP A 146 0.28 -8.62 13.80
CA ASP A 146 -0.10 -9.86 13.11
C ASP A 146 -1.57 -9.89 12.66
N ALA A 147 -2.17 -8.76 12.27
CA ALA A 147 -3.50 -8.78 11.66
C ALA A 147 -3.43 -9.29 10.20
N PHE A 148 -4.36 -10.17 9.83
CA PHE A 148 -4.46 -10.77 8.50
C PHE A 148 -5.78 -10.35 7.83
N ILE A 149 -5.71 -9.57 6.76
CA ILE A 149 -6.86 -9.17 5.95
C ILE A 149 -6.73 -9.84 4.59
N GLN A 150 -7.59 -10.81 4.30
CA GLN A 150 -7.41 -11.73 3.17
C GLN A 150 -8.69 -11.90 2.34
N SER A 151 -8.54 -11.89 1.00
CA SER A 151 -9.64 -12.21 0.08
C SER A 151 -10.87 -11.29 0.25
N CYS A 152 -10.65 -10.03 0.60
CA CYS A 152 -11.71 -9.07 0.92
C CYS A 152 -12.03 -8.12 -0.25
N PHE A 153 -13.27 -7.64 -0.26
CA PHE A 153 -13.72 -6.56 -1.14
C PHE A 153 -14.11 -5.35 -0.28
N LEU A 154 -13.51 -4.19 -0.53
CA LEU A 154 -13.79 -3.00 0.27
C LEU A 154 -14.04 -1.79 -0.60
N GLY A 155 -15.18 -1.15 -0.41
CA GLY A 155 -15.43 0.14 -1.04
C GLY A 155 -16.51 0.99 -0.43
N GLN A 156 -16.30 2.30 -0.43
CA GLN A 156 -17.29 3.23 0.12
C GLN A 156 -18.56 3.27 -0.76
N ARG A 157 -18.47 2.97 -2.07
CA ARG A 157 -19.64 2.85 -2.94
C ARG A 157 -19.55 1.63 -3.86
N PRO A 158 -20.64 0.86 -4.00
CA PRO A 158 -20.67 -0.29 -4.92
C PRO A 158 -20.73 0.18 -6.38
N THR A 159 -19.57 0.39 -6.99
CA THR A 159 -19.43 0.69 -8.41
C THR A 159 -18.31 -0.16 -9.02
N VAL A 160 -18.27 -0.23 -10.34
CA VAL A 160 -17.23 -0.92 -11.13
C VAL A 160 -16.34 0.10 -11.86
N GLY A 161 -16.15 1.27 -11.26
CA GLY A 161 -15.44 2.42 -11.86
C GLY A 161 -16.39 3.46 -12.49
N GLY A 162 -15.86 4.68 -12.71
CA GLY A 162 -16.58 5.76 -13.42
C GLY A 162 -17.81 6.32 -12.69
N GLY A 163 -17.79 6.34 -11.35
CA GLY A 163 -18.92 6.81 -10.57
C GLY A 163 -19.11 8.33 -10.66
N VAL A 164 -20.34 8.80 -10.91
CA VAL A 164 -20.66 10.24 -11.06
C VAL A 164 -20.23 11.09 -9.85
N GLY A 165 -20.19 10.50 -8.65
CA GLY A 165 -19.80 11.17 -7.40
C GLY A 165 -18.38 10.87 -6.92
N GLU A 166 -17.49 10.35 -7.77
CA GLU A 166 -16.16 9.87 -7.38
C GLU A 166 -15.28 10.92 -6.70
N LYS A 167 -15.36 12.18 -7.17
CA LYS A 167 -14.66 13.30 -6.54
C LYS A 167 -15.01 13.51 -5.05
N ASP A 168 -16.18 13.03 -4.63
CA ASP A 168 -16.70 13.19 -3.27
C ASP A 168 -16.46 11.96 -2.40
N TYR A 169 -15.77 10.92 -2.91
CA TYR A 169 -15.35 9.79 -2.08
C TYR A 169 -14.35 10.29 -1.02
N SER A 170 -14.54 9.82 0.21
CA SER A 170 -13.87 10.31 1.43
C SER A 170 -13.28 9.19 2.28
N GLY A 171 -13.83 7.97 2.20
CA GLY A 171 -13.45 6.86 3.07
C GLY A 171 -12.06 6.31 2.78
N THR A 172 -11.45 5.66 3.76
CA THR A 172 -10.24 4.85 3.61
C THR A 172 -10.64 3.37 3.70
N ALA A 173 -10.21 2.51 2.79
CA ALA A 173 -10.65 1.11 2.87
C ALA A 173 -9.96 0.36 4.01
N ILE A 174 -8.62 0.44 4.08
CA ILE A 174 -7.82 -0.20 5.13
C ILE A 174 -6.81 0.81 5.69
N ASP A 175 -6.75 0.95 7.01
CA ASP A 175 -5.73 1.75 7.72
C ASP A 175 -5.00 0.86 8.72
N LEU A 176 -3.70 0.66 8.49
CA LEU A 176 -2.80 -0.13 9.33
C LEU A 176 -1.90 0.81 10.14
N ALA A 177 -2.40 1.18 11.31
CA ALA A 177 -1.70 1.92 12.36
C ALA A 177 -1.04 0.99 13.39
N GLY A 178 -0.50 -0.13 12.91
CA GLY A 178 0.24 -1.13 13.69
C GLY A 178 1.30 -1.83 12.82
N ASN A 179 2.08 -2.70 13.44
CA ASN A 179 3.22 -3.36 12.79
C ASN A 179 2.91 -4.82 12.43
N ASP A 180 3.69 -5.40 11.52
CA ASP A 180 3.71 -6.85 11.21
C ASP A 180 2.38 -7.40 10.66
N ASN A 181 1.55 -6.57 10.04
CA ASN A 181 0.26 -6.99 9.48
C ASN A 181 0.39 -7.42 8.02
N VAL A 182 -0.58 -8.20 7.55
CA VAL A 182 -0.65 -8.70 6.18
C VAL A 182 -2.00 -8.36 5.57
N VAL A 183 -1.98 -7.77 4.38
CA VAL A 183 -3.14 -7.69 3.49
C VAL A 183 -2.81 -8.47 2.22
N THR A 184 -3.66 -9.44 1.87
CA THR A 184 -3.47 -10.26 0.68
C THR A 184 -4.77 -10.49 -0.08
N ASP A 185 -4.69 -10.51 -1.41
CA ASP A 185 -5.80 -10.87 -2.30
C ASP A 185 -7.04 -9.98 -2.12
N ALA A 186 -6.86 -8.67 -1.93
CA ALA A 186 -7.96 -7.75 -1.68
C ALA A 186 -8.25 -6.86 -2.90
N VAL A 187 -9.54 -6.56 -3.11
CA VAL A 187 -9.99 -5.61 -4.13
C VAL A 187 -10.59 -4.40 -3.44
N ILE A 188 -10.03 -3.23 -3.75
CA ILE A 188 -10.40 -1.97 -3.14
C ILE A 188 -10.94 -1.03 -4.21
N PHE A 189 -12.15 -0.52 -3.98
CA PHE A 189 -12.90 0.25 -4.94
C PHE A 189 -13.59 1.45 -4.31
N SER A 190 -13.78 2.53 -5.08
CA SER A 190 -14.61 3.67 -4.70
C SER A 190 -14.37 4.30 -3.31
N SER A 191 -13.17 4.14 -2.73
CA SER A 191 -12.71 4.86 -1.53
C SER A 191 -11.80 6.02 -1.93
N ALA A 192 -11.63 7.03 -1.06
CA ALA A 192 -10.65 8.09 -1.28
C ALA A 192 -9.22 7.54 -1.23
N ILE A 193 -8.94 6.72 -0.23
CA ILE A 193 -7.67 6.03 -0.07
C ILE A 193 -7.93 4.53 -0.03
N GLY A 194 -7.14 3.76 -0.77
CA GLY A 194 -7.21 2.30 -0.72
C GLY A 194 -6.64 1.78 0.60
N VAL A 195 -5.32 1.80 0.74
CA VAL A 195 -4.60 1.36 1.95
C VAL A 195 -3.74 2.48 2.52
N VAL A 196 -3.77 2.69 3.84
CA VAL A 196 -2.82 3.52 4.57
C VAL A 196 -1.93 2.62 5.42
N LEU A 197 -0.61 2.75 5.26
CA LEU A 197 0.40 2.14 6.13
C LEU A 197 1.00 3.23 7.02
N ARG A 198 0.81 3.12 8.33
CA ARG A 198 1.45 4.00 9.33
C ARG A 198 2.46 3.27 10.20
N GLY A 199 2.30 1.95 10.36
CA GLY A 199 3.27 1.11 11.05
C GLY A 199 4.29 0.45 10.13
N GLN A 200 5.19 -0.30 10.75
CA GLN A 200 6.37 -0.90 10.12
C GLN A 200 6.15 -2.37 9.77
N ALA A 201 6.96 -2.88 8.85
CA ALA A 201 7.08 -4.31 8.53
C ALA A 201 5.79 -5.00 8.03
N ASN A 202 4.81 -4.23 7.55
CA ASN A 202 3.60 -4.80 6.95
C ASN A 202 3.86 -5.33 5.54
N MET A 203 3.02 -6.28 5.11
CA MET A 203 3.02 -6.85 3.77
C MET A 203 1.70 -6.57 3.06
N LEU A 204 1.77 -5.97 1.88
CA LEU A 204 0.67 -5.86 0.94
C LEU A 204 0.99 -6.74 -0.28
N ARG A 205 0.12 -7.70 -0.58
CA ARG A 205 0.29 -8.61 -1.71
C ARG A 205 -0.99 -8.76 -2.52
N ASN A 206 -0.90 -8.78 -3.85
CA ASN A 206 -2.05 -9.04 -4.72
C ASN A 206 -3.26 -8.14 -4.42
N ILE A 207 -2.99 -6.84 -4.25
CA ILE A 207 -4.02 -5.83 -3.98
C ILE A 207 -4.40 -5.16 -5.29
N HIS A 208 -5.69 -5.15 -5.63
CA HIS A 208 -6.22 -4.38 -6.74
C HIS A 208 -6.86 -3.09 -6.23
N THR A 209 -6.26 -1.94 -6.55
CA THR A 209 -6.79 -0.62 -6.18
C THR A 209 -7.37 0.08 -7.41
N TYR A 210 -8.69 0.01 -7.58
CA TYR A 210 -9.45 0.88 -8.52
C TYR A 210 -10.36 1.84 -7.74
N ASN A 211 -9.84 2.35 -6.62
CA ASN A 211 -10.50 3.40 -5.87
C ASN A 211 -10.32 4.77 -6.56
N LYS A 212 -10.78 5.84 -5.89
CA LYS A 212 -10.80 7.21 -6.42
C LYS A 212 -9.55 7.54 -7.25
N GLU A 213 -9.74 8.00 -8.48
CA GLU A 213 -8.63 8.35 -9.37
C GLU A 213 -7.73 9.44 -8.77
N ARG A 214 -6.44 9.42 -9.12
CA ARG A 214 -5.48 10.42 -8.61
C ARG A 214 -5.85 11.84 -9.01
N ILE A 215 -6.50 12.04 -10.17
CA ILE A 215 -6.91 13.36 -10.66
C ILE A 215 -7.95 14.02 -9.75
N PHE A 216 -8.70 13.22 -8.97
CA PHE A 216 -9.63 13.70 -7.96
C PHE A 216 -9.02 13.70 -6.55
N GLY A 217 -7.71 13.46 -6.43
CA GLY A 217 -6.98 13.38 -5.17
C GLY A 217 -7.06 12.02 -4.48
N GLY A 218 -7.46 10.96 -5.17
CA GLY A 218 -7.45 9.62 -4.61
C GLY A 218 -6.05 8.98 -4.60
N ILE A 219 -5.83 8.07 -3.66
CA ILE A 219 -4.55 7.37 -3.46
C ILE A 219 -4.84 5.87 -3.36
N GLY A 220 -4.11 5.05 -4.12
CA GLY A 220 -4.24 3.59 -4.04
C GLY A 220 -3.65 3.07 -2.74
N ILE A 221 -2.36 3.35 -2.54
CA ILE A 221 -1.63 2.96 -1.33
C ILE A 221 -0.83 4.17 -0.84
N LEU A 222 -0.99 4.52 0.43
CA LEU A 222 -0.25 5.59 1.10
C LEU A 222 0.65 5.00 2.18
N VAL A 223 1.96 5.19 2.05
CA VAL A 223 2.94 4.87 3.08
C VAL A 223 3.37 6.17 3.75
N ARG A 224 3.07 6.30 5.04
CA ARG A 224 3.42 7.47 5.84
C ARG A 224 4.91 7.49 6.17
N ALA A 225 5.44 8.69 6.45
CA ALA A 225 6.77 8.81 7.01
C ALA A 225 6.92 7.96 8.28
N PHE A 226 8.08 7.32 8.44
CA PHE A 226 8.41 6.36 9.52
C PHE A 226 7.73 4.99 9.46
N ALA A 227 6.87 4.73 8.47
CA ALA A 227 6.34 3.41 8.18
C ALA A 227 7.36 2.59 7.35
N ASP A 228 8.48 2.24 7.97
CA ASP A 228 9.60 1.56 7.31
C ASP A 228 9.37 0.04 7.15
N TYR A 229 10.21 -0.63 6.36
CA TYR A 229 10.22 -2.10 6.18
C TYR A 229 8.95 -2.71 5.54
N ASN A 230 8.07 -1.87 4.97
CA ASN A 230 6.88 -2.34 4.30
C ASN A 230 7.20 -2.90 2.90
N ARG A 231 6.51 -3.99 2.54
CA ARG A 231 6.66 -4.68 1.25
C ARG A 231 5.34 -4.65 0.50
N ILE A 232 5.37 -4.18 -0.74
CA ILE A 232 4.21 -4.04 -1.63
C ILE A 232 4.51 -4.84 -2.89
N THR A 233 3.85 -5.98 -3.08
CA THR A 233 4.17 -6.92 -4.16
C THR A 233 2.93 -7.38 -4.92
N ASP A 234 3.11 -7.70 -6.20
CA ASP A 234 2.06 -8.36 -7.01
C ASP A 234 0.75 -7.55 -7.13
N CYS A 235 0.79 -6.23 -6.93
CA CYS A 235 -0.42 -5.39 -6.90
C CYS A 235 -0.87 -4.96 -8.31
N PHE A 236 -2.16 -4.66 -8.45
CA PHE A 236 -2.73 -3.98 -9.61
C PHE A 236 -3.24 -2.60 -9.18
N VAL A 237 -2.57 -1.54 -9.63
CA VAL A 237 -2.86 -0.14 -9.31
C VAL A 237 -3.54 0.52 -10.52
N ASP A 238 -4.81 0.90 -10.39
CA ASP A 238 -5.65 1.31 -11.51
C ASP A 238 -6.07 2.80 -11.37
N TYR A 239 -5.51 3.67 -12.22
CA TYR A 239 -5.71 5.15 -12.25
C TYR A 239 -5.37 5.96 -10.97
N ASN A 240 -4.92 5.31 -9.90
CA ASN A 240 -4.45 5.95 -8.67
C ASN A 240 -2.95 5.68 -8.43
N SER A 241 -2.37 6.26 -7.37
CA SER A 241 -0.91 6.18 -7.11
C SER A 241 -0.58 5.37 -5.87
N ILE A 242 0.63 4.80 -5.86
CA ILE A 242 1.33 4.47 -4.60
C ILE A 242 2.11 5.72 -4.19
N VAL A 243 1.82 6.27 -3.01
CA VAL A 243 2.47 7.48 -2.49
C VAL A 243 3.31 7.10 -1.28
N LEU A 244 4.60 7.44 -1.31
CA LEU A 244 5.55 7.19 -0.24
C LEU A 244 6.03 8.53 0.36
N GLU A 245 5.77 8.76 1.64
CA GLU A 245 6.28 9.92 2.38
C GLU A 245 7.61 9.55 3.06
N ASP A 246 8.72 10.20 2.68
CA ASP A 246 10.09 9.92 3.15
C ASP A 246 10.43 8.41 3.32
N PRO A 247 10.34 7.58 2.26
CA PRO A 247 10.42 6.13 2.40
C PRO A 247 11.78 5.64 2.87
N ARG A 248 11.77 4.65 3.78
CA ARG A 248 12.96 3.88 4.17
C ARG A 248 12.70 2.39 4.21
N PHE A 249 13.61 1.60 3.63
CA PHE A 249 13.52 0.14 3.60
C PHE A 249 12.20 -0.37 2.98
N ILE A 250 11.79 0.21 1.85
CA ILE A 250 10.52 -0.10 1.19
C ILE A 250 10.78 -0.87 -0.10
N GLN A 251 9.95 -1.87 -0.39
CA GLN A 251 9.97 -2.59 -1.66
C GLN A 251 8.62 -2.47 -2.38
N ILE A 252 8.66 -2.12 -3.67
CA ILE A 252 7.56 -2.18 -4.62
C ILE A 252 8.01 -3.03 -5.80
N THR A 253 7.41 -4.21 -5.99
CA THR A 253 7.85 -5.12 -7.05
C THR A 253 6.72 -5.95 -7.67
N ASN A 254 6.95 -6.40 -8.91
CA ASN A 254 6.05 -7.29 -9.66
C ASN A 254 4.60 -6.77 -9.77
N SER A 255 4.41 -5.45 -9.78
CA SER A 255 3.09 -4.82 -9.81
C SER A 255 2.74 -4.28 -11.21
N PHE A 256 1.45 -4.21 -11.51
CA PHE A 256 0.91 -3.62 -12.73
C PHE A 256 0.24 -2.27 -12.43
N PHE A 257 0.60 -1.24 -13.20
CA PHE A 257 0.07 0.12 -13.08
C PHE A 257 -0.66 0.50 -14.37
N LEU A 258 -1.92 0.93 -14.28
CA LEU A 258 -2.77 1.29 -15.42
C LEU A 258 -3.20 2.77 -15.41
N GLY A 259 -3.27 3.36 -16.60
CA GLY A 259 -3.78 4.72 -16.80
C GLY A 259 -2.79 5.76 -16.27
N TYR A 260 -3.24 6.62 -15.35
CA TYR A 260 -2.35 7.60 -14.71
C TYR A 260 -1.60 7.03 -13.49
N ALA A 261 -1.68 5.72 -13.24
CA ALA A 261 -1.07 5.12 -12.07
C ALA A 261 0.47 5.21 -12.10
N ASN A 262 1.05 5.61 -10.97
CA ASN A 262 2.49 5.77 -10.80
C ASN A 262 2.90 5.58 -9.34
N VAL A 263 4.20 5.62 -9.08
CA VAL A 263 4.76 5.77 -7.74
C VAL A 263 5.14 7.23 -7.52
N VAL A 264 4.71 7.82 -6.41
CA VAL A 264 5.03 9.19 -6.01
C VAL A 264 5.91 9.15 -4.77
N LEU A 265 7.11 9.71 -4.86
CA LEU A 265 8.03 9.90 -3.75
C LEU A 265 7.88 11.32 -3.24
N LYS A 266 7.33 11.47 -2.04
CA LYS A 266 6.99 12.76 -1.46
C LYS A 266 7.91 13.08 -0.28
N ALA A 267 8.66 14.17 -0.42
CA ALA A 267 9.50 14.68 0.64
C ALA A 267 8.64 15.35 1.73
N VAL A 268 8.83 14.91 2.97
CA VAL A 268 8.30 15.58 4.18
C VAL A 268 9.46 16.20 4.94
N LYS A 269 10.53 15.43 5.17
CA LYS A 269 11.83 15.84 5.69
C LYS A 269 12.94 15.68 4.65
N GLY A 270 12.64 15.15 3.47
CA GLY A 270 13.57 15.02 2.36
C GLY A 270 14.50 13.81 2.48
N ARG A 271 14.03 12.72 3.09
CA ARG A 271 14.79 11.48 3.29
C ARG A 271 14.29 10.35 2.41
N LEU A 272 15.20 9.62 1.79
CA LEU A 272 14.88 8.51 0.91
C LEU A 272 16.02 7.48 0.99
N GLU A 273 15.75 6.32 1.58
CA GLU A 273 16.78 5.33 1.94
C GLU A 273 16.33 3.89 1.63
N ALA A 274 17.20 3.05 1.09
CA ALA A 274 16.93 1.60 0.93
C ALA A 274 15.58 1.31 0.25
N LEU A 275 15.27 2.03 -0.84
CA LEU A 275 14.02 1.93 -1.58
C LEU A 275 14.24 1.14 -2.87
N SER A 276 13.43 0.11 -3.10
CA SER A 276 13.41 -0.65 -4.35
C SER A 276 12.06 -0.52 -5.05
N ILE A 277 12.04 0.03 -6.26
CA ILE A 277 10.89 0.05 -7.18
C ILE A 277 11.33 -0.71 -8.43
N THR A 278 11.05 -2.01 -8.47
CA THR A 278 11.66 -2.90 -9.47
C THR A 278 10.67 -3.85 -10.12
N ASP A 279 10.97 -4.26 -11.35
CA ASP A 279 10.25 -5.35 -12.03
C ASP A 279 8.72 -5.10 -12.15
N ASN A 280 8.31 -3.85 -12.32
CA ASN A 280 6.91 -3.48 -12.49
C ASN A 280 6.56 -3.20 -13.96
N PHE A 281 5.28 -3.34 -14.31
CA PHE A 281 4.73 -3.00 -15.63
C PHE A 281 3.83 -1.76 -15.54
N PHE A 282 4.04 -0.80 -16.42
CA PHE A 282 3.26 0.42 -16.51
C PHE A 282 2.59 0.49 -17.88
N ARG A 283 1.27 0.60 -17.90
CA ARG A 283 0.49 0.94 -19.10
C ARG A 283 -0.12 2.33 -18.89
N GLY A 284 0.67 3.33 -19.27
CA GLY A 284 0.37 4.73 -19.07
C GLY A 284 -0.52 5.36 -20.13
N ILE A 285 -0.80 6.64 -19.89
CA ILE A 285 -1.31 7.62 -20.85
C ILE A 285 -0.53 8.93 -20.70
N ASP A 286 -0.46 9.71 -21.77
CA ASP A 286 0.17 11.03 -21.84
C ASP A 286 1.63 11.10 -21.38
N MET A 287 2.38 10.00 -21.52
CA MET A 287 3.82 9.92 -21.20
C MET A 287 4.13 10.29 -19.74
N ALA A 288 3.17 10.13 -18.83
CA ALA A 288 3.36 10.38 -17.40
C ALA A 288 4.54 9.54 -16.85
N PRO A 289 5.35 10.11 -15.92
CA PRO A 289 6.49 9.40 -15.37
C PRO A 289 6.03 8.25 -14.47
N VAL A 290 6.71 7.09 -14.59
CA VAL A 290 6.42 5.91 -13.76
C VAL A 290 6.76 6.13 -12.28
N VAL A 291 7.75 7.00 -12.01
CA VAL A 291 8.09 7.49 -10.68
C VAL A 291 8.15 9.02 -10.72
N GLU A 292 7.44 9.67 -9.81
CA GLU A 292 7.36 11.13 -9.65
C GLU A 292 8.03 11.55 -8.34
N LEU A 293 8.83 12.62 -8.37
CA LEU A 293 9.37 13.25 -7.17
C LEU A 293 8.51 14.47 -6.81
N GLN A 294 8.08 14.56 -5.55
CA GLN A 294 7.37 15.70 -5.01
C GLN A 294 8.13 16.30 -3.83
N GLY A 295 8.57 17.55 -3.97
CA GLY A 295 9.45 18.20 -3.02
C GLY A 295 10.92 17.86 -3.23
N GLU A 296 11.77 18.30 -2.31
CA GLU A 296 13.22 18.17 -2.39
C GLU A 296 13.72 17.08 -1.44
N PHE A 297 14.52 16.15 -1.96
CA PHE A 297 15.22 15.14 -1.17
C PHE A 297 16.69 15.53 -1.02
N THR A 298 17.11 15.77 0.22
CA THR A 298 18.48 16.16 0.58
C THR A 298 19.32 14.96 1.03
N GLU A 299 18.67 13.90 1.49
CA GLU A 299 19.30 12.65 1.92
C GLU A 299 18.74 11.50 1.07
N VAL A 300 19.53 11.06 0.08
CA VAL A 300 19.15 9.98 -0.86
C VAL A 300 20.23 8.92 -0.86
N ARG A 301 19.89 7.68 -0.49
CA ARG A 301 20.83 6.56 -0.33
C ARG A 301 20.17 5.23 -0.72
N ASP A 302 20.91 4.31 -1.33
CA ASP A 302 20.47 2.92 -1.54
C ASP A 302 19.12 2.82 -2.29
N VAL A 303 18.99 3.56 -3.39
CA VAL A 303 17.73 3.64 -4.16
C VAL A 303 17.88 2.90 -5.49
N ALA A 304 17.05 1.89 -5.69
CA ALA A 304 16.94 1.14 -6.92
C ALA A 304 15.58 1.40 -7.57
N VAL A 305 15.55 2.18 -8.65
CA VAL A 305 14.41 2.21 -9.57
C VAL A 305 14.88 1.58 -10.86
N GLU A 306 14.55 0.30 -11.07
CA GLU A 306 15.19 -0.48 -12.13
C GLU A 306 14.24 -1.54 -12.72
N ARG A 307 14.54 -2.02 -13.93
CA ARG A 307 13.82 -3.13 -14.58
C ARG A 307 12.30 -2.94 -14.69
N ASN A 308 11.83 -1.69 -14.61
CA ASN A 308 10.45 -1.33 -14.86
C ASN A 308 10.22 -1.21 -16.37
N GLN A 309 9.11 -1.78 -16.84
CA GLN A 309 8.72 -1.75 -18.24
C GLN A 309 7.51 -0.83 -18.40
N ALA A 310 7.53 0.05 -19.39
CA ALA A 310 6.48 1.04 -19.58
C ALA A 310 6.04 1.14 -21.03
N TRP A 311 4.73 1.26 -21.23
CA TRP A 311 4.08 1.65 -22.47
C TRP A 311 3.33 2.95 -22.24
N ASN A 312 3.48 3.95 -23.13
CA ASN A 312 2.86 5.28 -23.00
C ASN A 312 3.12 6.01 -21.66
N SER A 313 4.25 5.69 -21.02
CA SER A 313 4.76 6.32 -19.80
C SER A 313 6.25 6.61 -19.96
N THR A 314 6.75 7.58 -19.21
CA THR A 314 8.20 7.89 -19.18
C THR A 314 8.87 7.02 -18.14
N VAL A 315 9.74 6.09 -18.57
CA VAL A 315 10.57 5.29 -17.66
C VAL A 315 11.55 6.21 -16.92
N LYS A 316 11.61 6.04 -15.61
CA LYS A 316 12.62 6.63 -14.73
C LYS A 316 13.46 5.52 -14.11
N SER A 317 14.74 5.81 -13.89
CA SER A 317 15.70 4.85 -13.36
C SER A 317 16.76 5.52 -12.49
N THR A 318 17.35 4.78 -11.55
CA THR A 318 18.55 5.23 -10.80
C THR A 318 19.85 4.72 -11.41
N SER A 319 19.77 3.82 -12.39
CA SER A 319 20.90 3.38 -13.21
C SER A 319 20.55 3.43 -14.70
N ALA A 320 21.52 3.72 -15.57
CA ALA A 320 21.27 3.77 -17.01
C ALA A 320 22.52 3.44 -17.82
N LYS A 321 22.31 2.93 -19.04
CA LYS A 321 23.36 2.68 -20.02
C LYS A 321 23.00 3.32 -21.36
N THR A 322 23.98 3.93 -22.02
CA THR A 322 23.86 4.40 -23.41
C THR A 322 25.11 4.07 -24.21
N VAL A 323 24.95 4.00 -25.53
CA VAL A 323 26.03 3.75 -26.49
C VAL A 323 26.00 4.82 -27.56
N LEU A 324 27.14 5.48 -27.76
CA LEU A 324 27.32 6.56 -28.71
C LEU A 324 28.35 6.14 -29.77
N ALA A 325 27.89 5.85 -30.97
CA ALA A 325 28.75 5.55 -32.11
C ALA A 325 28.87 6.78 -33.02
N ARG A 326 30.04 7.43 -33.05
CA ARG A 326 30.30 8.57 -33.95
C ARG A 326 31.79 8.78 -34.21
N LYS A 327 32.08 9.50 -35.30
CA LYS A 327 33.38 10.10 -35.57
C LYS A 327 33.46 11.50 -34.98
N GLY A 328 34.53 11.80 -34.24
CA GLY A 328 34.74 13.12 -33.64
C GLY A 328 35.77 13.08 -32.50
N THR A 329 35.76 14.13 -31.69
CA THR A 329 36.62 14.28 -30.50
C THR A 329 35.83 14.30 -29.19
N LYS A 330 34.49 14.22 -29.26
CA LYS A 330 33.60 14.41 -28.11
C LYS A 330 32.35 13.54 -28.21
N TRP A 331 32.05 12.83 -27.13
CA TRP A 331 30.85 12.02 -26.94
C TRP A 331 30.13 12.51 -25.69
N VAL A 332 28.86 12.88 -25.81
CA VAL A 332 28.04 13.39 -24.70
C VAL A 332 26.93 12.38 -24.45
N ALA A 333 27.05 11.61 -23.37
CA ALA A 333 26.02 10.71 -22.91
C ALA A 333 25.06 11.49 -22.01
N ASP A 334 23.86 11.79 -22.52
CA ASP A 334 22.82 12.55 -21.80
C ASP A 334 21.76 11.61 -21.24
N PHE A 335 21.69 11.54 -19.91
CA PHE A 335 20.75 10.70 -19.19
C PHE A 335 19.60 11.49 -18.56
N SER A 336 19.47 12.79 -18.83
CA SER A 336 18.49 13.69 -18.19
C SER A 336 17.04 13.21 -18.31
N LYS A 337 16.70 12.50 -19.40
CA LYS A 337 15.35 11.97 -19.62
C LYS A 337 15.07 10.69 -18.80
N VAL A 338 16.10 9.91 -18.50
CA VAL A 338 15.98 8.57 -17.91
C VAL A 338 16.26 8.58 -16.41
N LEU A 339 17.26 9.33 -15.96
CA LEU A 339 17.59 9.40 -14.54
C LEU A 339 16.47 10.06 -13.73
N LEU A 340 16.25 9.52 -12.53
CA LEU A 340 15.21 9.96 -11.61
C LEU A 340 15.60 11.28 -10.93
N PHE A 341 16.79 11.32 -10.33
CA PHE A 341 17.25 12.50 -9.59
C PHE A 341 17.97 13.49 -10.53
N PRO A 342 17.73 14.80 -10.38
CA PRO A 342 18.47 15.80 -11.12
C PRO A 342 19.92 15.87 -10.63
N ASP A 343 20.87 15.88 -11.57
CA ASP A 343 22.30 16.13 -11.33
C ASP A 343 22.93 15.32 -10.19
N LYS A 344 22.62 14.02 -10.16
CA LYS A 344 23.09 13.10 -9.11
C LYS A 344 23.65 11.84 -9.74
N ILE A 345 24.70 11.96 -10.55
CA ILE A 345 25.49 10.79 -10.97
C ILE A 345 26.58 10.62 -9.91
N GLU A 346 26.48 9.57 -9.09
CA GLU A 346 27.47 9.26 -8.06
C GLU A 346 28.58 8.36 -8.61
N TYR A 347 28.22 7.47 -9.54
CA TYR A 347 29.15 6.54 -10.15
C TYR A 347 28.94 6.47 -11.67
N PHE A 348 30.03 6.29 -12.41
CA PHE A 348 29.96 5.98 -13.83
C PHE A 348 31.11 5.07 -14.27
N GLN A 349 30.87 4.33 -15.35
CA GLN A 349 31.89 3.60 -16.10
C GLN A 349 31.74 3.94 -17.57
N TYR A 350 32.85 3.92 -18.31
CA TYR A 350 32.80 3.98 -19.76
C TYR A 350 33.78 3.02 -20.42
N SER A 351 33.42 2.56 -21.61
CA SER A 351 34.33 1.85 -22.52
C SER A 351 34.46 2.65 -23.80
N PHE A 352 35.65 2.63 -24.40
CA PHE A 352 35.95 3.31 -25.64
C PHE A 352 36.48 2.30 -26.66
N LEU A 353 35.76 2.11 -27.76
CA LEU A 353 36.13 1.18 -28.82
C LEU A 353 36.33 1.94 -30.13
N VAL A 354 37.55 1.93 -30.67
CA VAL A 354 37.85 2.50 -31.99
C VAL A 354 37.59 1.47 -33.07
N LYS A 355 36.85 1.84 -34.12
CA LYS A 355 36.44 0.90 -35.18
C LYS A 355 37.57 0.51 -36.13
N GLU A 356 38.41 1.47 -36.50
CA GLU A 356 39.44 1.28 -37.53
C GLU A 356 40.69 2.12 -37.21
N SER A 357 41.51 1.66 -36.27
CA SER A 357 42.85 2.24 -36.08
C SER A 357 43.88 1.23 -35.57
N SER A 358 45.14 1.48 -35.90
CA SER A 358 46.30 0.76 -35.35
C SER A 358 46.77 1.32 -33.99
N ARG A 359 46.15 2.40 -33.50
CA ARG A 359 46.51 3.08 -32.24
C ARG A 359 45.28 3.67 -31.54
N MET A 360 45.13 3.34 -30.26
CA MET A 360 44.12 3.96 -29.41
C MET A 360 44.49 5.42 -29.14
N PRO A 361 43.59 6.40 -29.38
CA PRO A 361 43.84 7.78 -29.00
C PRO A 361 43.85 7.90 -27.48
N ILE A 362 44.57 8.90 -26.95
CA ILE A 362 44.40 9.31 -25.56
C ILE A 362 42.98 9.84 -25.40
N HIS A 363 42.26 9.33 -24.40
CA HIS A 363 40.89 9.67 -24.10
C HIS A 363 40.64 9.76 -22.60
N ALA A 364 39.67 10.57 -22.19
CA ALA A 364 39.25 10.68 -20.79
C ALA A 364 37.79 11.12 -20.70
N ALA A 365 37.14 10.81 -19.57
CA ALA A 365 35.95 11.53 -19.16
C ALA A 365 36.37 12.91 -18.63
N THR A 366 35.79 13.98 -19.17
CA THR A 366 36.18 15.37 -18.85
C THR A 366 35.12 16.15 -18.08
N ALA A 367 33.87 15.68 -18.06
CA ALA A 367 32.81 16.26 -17.23
C ALA A 367 31.74 15.23 -16.85
N VAL A 368 31.24 15.34 -15.62
CA VAL A 368 30.04 14.64 -15.12
C VAL A 368 29.18 15.68 -14.42
N ALA A 369 28.16 16.19 -15.10
CA ALA A 369 27.29 17.26 -14.60
C ALA A 369 25.98 17.31 -15.39
N GLY A 370 24.89 17.76 -14.76
CA GLY A 370 23.56 17.87 -15.35
C GLY A 370 23.05 16.55 -15.92
N ASN A 371 23.31 15.42 -15.23
CA ASN A 371 23.02 14.07 -15.71
C ASN A 371 23.68 13.72 -17.06
N LYS A 372 24.82 14.34 -17.37
CA LYS A 372 25.60 14.08 -18.58
C LYS A 372 26.99 13.62 -18.23
N VAL A 373 27.50 12.66 -18.99
CA VAL A 373 28.91 12.26 -18.98
C VAL A 373 29.53 12.66 -20.32
N VAL A 374 30.62 13.43 -20.27
CA VAL A 374 31.37 13.87 -21.45
C VAL A 374 32.66 13.09 -21.52
N VAL A 375 32.86 12.38 -22.63
CA VAL A 375 34.12 11.70 -22.97
C VAL A 375 34.74 12.41 -24.15
N GLU A 376 36.03 12.73 -24.05
CA GLU A 376 36.80 13.43 -25.08
C GLU A 376 38.09 12.68 -25.41
N SER A 377 38.61 12.90 -26.62
CA SER A 377 39.88 12.35 -27.10
C SER A 377 40.79 13.45 -27.66
N GLU A 378 42.11 13.24 -27.57
CA GLU A 378 43.14 14.20 -28.03
C GLU A 378 43.09 14.48 -29.55
N GLY A 379 42.49 13.57 -30.32
CA GLY A 379 42.29 13.71 -31.76
C GLY A 379 41.00 13.05 -32.24
N VAL A 380 40.68 13.24 -33.52
CA VAL A 380 39.47 12.66 -34.14
C VAL A 380 39.57 11.14 -34.14
N ALA A 381 38.57 10.48 -33.56
CA ALA A 381 38.41 9.03 -33.60
C ALA A 381 37.02 8.65 -34.10
N ASP A 382 36.93 7.59 -34.89
CA ASP A 382 35.66 6.90 -35.14
C ASP A 382 35.49 5.81 -34.07
N ALA A 383 34.69 6.12 -33.06
CA ALA A 383 34.59 5.31 -31.87
C ALA A 383 33.15 5.08 -31.41
N VAL A 384 32.98 3.94 -30.75
CA VAL A 384 31.81 3.56 -29.98
C VAL A 384 32.15 3.75 -28.51
N VAL A 385 31.45 4.69 -27.87
CA VAL A 385 31.59 4.95 -26.44
C VAL A 385 30.35 4.42 -25.73
N SER A 386 30.52 3.42 -24.86
CA SER A 386 29.46 2.95 -23.97
C SER A 386 29.65 3.63 -22.62
N VAL A 387 28.59 4.18 -22.05
CA VAL A 387 28.59 4.79 -20.72
C VAL A 387 27.50 4.15 -19.88
N VAL A 388 27.85 3.76 -18.65
CA VAL A 388 26.92 3.31 -17.62
C VAL A 388 27.03 4.28 -16.44
N VAL A 389 25.89 4.67 -15.86
CA VAL A 389 25.80 5.60 -14.74
C VAL A 389 24.91 5.05 -13.64
N ASP A 390 25.16 5.48 -12.41
CA ASP A 390 24.38 5.15 -11.22
C ASP A 390 24.25 6.38 -10.30
N GLN A 391 23.07 6.57 -9.69
CA GLN A 391 22.76 7.70 -8.83
C GLN A 391 22.89 7.41 -7.32
N CYS A 392 22.96 6.16 -6.90
CA CYS A 392 22.81 5.76 -5.50
C CYS A 392 23.65 4.55 -5.05
N ASN A 393 24.49 3.98 -5.91
CA ASN A 393 25.29 2.80 -5.59
C ASN A 393 26.37 3.14 -4.53
N PRO A 394 26.31 2.54 -3.32
CA PRO A 394 27.42 2.61 -2.38
C PRO A 394 28.51 1.66 -2.86
N ILE A 395 29.76 2.12 -2.83
CA ILE A 395 30.91 1.21 -2.80
C ILE A 395 30.92 0.48 -1.46
#